data_AF-A0A357FY31-F1
#
_entry.id   AF-A0A357FY31-F1
#
_cell.length_a   1.000
_cell.length_b   1.000
_cell.length_c   1.000
_cell.angle_alpha   90.00
_cell.angle_beta   90.00
_cell.angle_gamma   90.00
#
_symmetry.space_group_name_H-M   'P 1'
#
loop_
_entity.id
_entity.type
_entity.pdbx_description
1 polymer ?
#
loop_
_entity_poly.entity_id
_entity_poly.type
_entity_poly.pdbx_seq_one_letter_code
_entity_poly.pdbx_strand_id
1 'polypeptide(L)'
;TPQAEGSQDNREISPPAQGRGRNDIKGDIAILSYGARLPEALKAAKILEQQKRSVTVADARFAKPLDEDLIRSLAQNHTTLITIEEGAIGGFGSFVLEFLSRKNLLGPCRVKTMHLPDIFQDHHTPADQYEEAELTAKHIAAAAT
;
A
#
# COMPACT_ATOMS: atom_id res chain seq x y z
N THR A 1 29.95 -5.16 23.64
CA THR A 1 29.25 -5.15 22.34
C THR A 1 28.20 -6.23 22.35
N PRO A 2 26.89 -5.94 22.35
CA PRO A 2 25.90 -6.96 22.04
C PRO A 2 25.74 -7.02 20.52
N GLN A 3 25.91 -8.22 19.98
CA GLN A 3 25.61 -8.54 18.59
C GLN A 3 24.09 -8.48 18.41
N ALA A 4 23.61 -7.61 17.52
CA ALA A 4 22.24 -7.65 17.06
C ALA A 4 22.18 -8.56 15.84
N GLU A 5 21.54 -9.72 16.04
CA GLU A 5 21.27 -10.74 15.05
C GLU A 5 20.44 -10.16 13.90
N GLY A 6 20.80 -10.54 12.67
CA GLY A 6 20.19 -10.03 11.46
C GLY A 6 18.71 -10.34 11.38
N SER A 7 17.90 -9.30 11.16
CA SER A 7 16.48 -9.43 10.83
C SER A 7 16.35 -10.20 9.52
N GLN A 8 15.73 -11.39 9.57
CA GLN A 8 15.35 -12.13 8.39
C GLN A 8 14.42 -11.28 7.52
N ASP A 9 14.83 -11.07 6.28
CA ASP A 9 14.15 -10.29 5.26
C ASP A 9 12.91 -11.03 4.75
N ASN A 10 11.84 -11.08 5.56
CA ASN A 10 10.54 -11.61 5.14
C ASN A 10 9.85 -10.59 4.24
N ARG A 11 10.20 -10.58 2.96
CA ARG A 11 9.40 -9.92 1.92
C ARG A 11 8.26 -10.88 1.56
N GLU A 12 7.12 -10.76 2.22
CA GLU A 12 5.92 -11.45 1.76
C GLU A 12 5.39 -10.70 0.53
N ILE A 13 5.84 -11.15 -0.64
CA ILE A 13 5.41 -10.65 -1.94
C ILE A 13 4.54 -11.74 -2.55
N SER A 14 3.23 -11.54 -2.59
CA SER A 14 2.37 -12.39 -3.41
C SER A 14 2.80 -12.24 -4.88
N PRO A 15 3.11 -13.31 -5.62
CA PRO A 15 3.64 -13.17 -6.96
C PRO A 15 2.58 -12.61 -7.92
N PRO A 16 2.94 -11.63 -8.78
CA PRO A 16 2.03 -11.17 -9.83
C PRO A 16 1.81 -12.25 -10.90
N ALA A 17 0.61 -12.28 -11.49
CA ALA A 17 0.31 -13.16 -12.63
C ALA A 17 1.17 -12.78 -13.85
N GLN A 18 1.70 -13.77 -14.58
CA GLN A 18 2.64 -13.55 -15.69
C GLN A 18 1.98 -12.96 -16.96
N GLY A 19 2.46 -11.79 -17.39
CA GLY A 19 2.26 -11.21 -18.73
C GLY A 19 3.59 -10.99 -19.47
N ARG A 20 3.63 -11.19 -20.80
CA ARG A 20 4.77 -11.00 -21.72
C ARG A 20 4.57 -9.76 -22.61
N GLY A 21 5.20 -8.64 -22.29
CA GLY A 21 5.18 -7.46 -23.17
C GLY A 21 5.50 -6.15 -22.46
N ARG A 22 6.03 -5.17 -23.21
CA ARG A 22 6.56 -3.90 -22.71
C ARG A 22 5.47 -2.89 -22.27
N ASN A 23 4.20 -3.32 -22.25
CA ASN A 23 3.01 -2.60 -21.76
C ASN A 23 2.13 -3.49 -20.85
N ASP A 24 2.69 -4.58 -20.32
CA ASP A 24 1.90 -5.57 -19.58
C ASP A 24 1.78 -5.16 -18.13
N ILE A 25 0.72 -4.42 -17.81
CA ILE A 25 0.23 -4.31 -16.44
C ILE A 25 -0.05 -5.74 -15.95
N LYS A 26 0.73 -6.21 -14.97
CA LYS A 26 0.72 -7.61 -14.50
C LYS A 26 -0.32 -7.87 -13.41
N GLY A 27 -0.69 -6.85 -12.66
CA GLY A 27 -1.66 -6.93 -11.57
C GLY A 27 -2.72 -5.85 -11.68
N ASP A 28 -3.91 -6.11 -11.16
CA ASP A 28 -4.95 -5.10 -11.08
C ASP A 28 -4.58 -4.05 -10.03
N ILE A 29 -4.29 -4.50 -8.81
CA ILE A 29 -4.20 -3.64 -7.63
C ILE A 29 -2.91 -3.95 -6.86
N ALA A 30 -2.17 -2.92 -6.49
CA ALA A 30 -1.11 -2.98 -5.49
C ALA A 30 -1.54 -2.25 -4.22
N ILE A 31 -1.30 -2.85 -3.05
CA ILE A 31 -1.48 -2.22 -1.74
C ILE A 31 -0.10 -2.15 -1.06
N LEU A 32 0.40 -0.94 -0.88
CA LEU A 32 1.65 -0.64 -0.19
C LEU A 32 1.35 -0.13 1.22
N SER A 33 1.50 -1.01 2.20
CA SER A 33 1.22 -0.70 3.60
C SER A 33 2.46 -0.17 4.30
N TYR A 34 2.32 0.87 5.13
CA TYR A 34 3.33 1.33 6.09
C TYR A 34 2.74 1.28 7.50
N GLY A 35 3.40 0.58 8.42
CA GLY A 35 2.94 0.47 9.80
C GLY A 35 1.90 -0.64 10.02
N ALA A 36 1.01 -0.48 11.00
CA ALA A 36 0.22 -1.60 11.52
C ALA A 36 -1.00 -1.98 10.67
N ARG A 37 -1.19 -1.36 9.49
CA ARG A 37 -2.28 -1.69 8.56
C ARG A 37 -1.99 -2.87 7.64
N LEU A 38 -0.82 -3.49 7.71
CA LEU A 38 -0.47 -4.65 6.87
C LEU A 38 -1.49 -5.80 6.99
N PRO A 39 -1.96 -6.20 8.19
CA PRO A 39 -2.99 -7.23 8.32
C PRO A 39 -4.32 -6.87 7.64
N GLU A 40 -4.71 -5.60 7.69
CA GLU A 40 -5.92 -5.11 6.99
C GLU A 40 -5.73 -5.11 5.47
N ALA A 41 -4.54 -4.74 4.98
CA ALA A 41 -4.20 -4.84 3.56
C ALA A 41 -4.27 -6.29 3.04
N LEU A 42 -3.77 -7.26 3.81
CA LEU A 42 -3.88 -8.69 3.47
C LEU A 42 -5.32 -9.20 3.47
N LYS A 43 -6.17 -8.72 4.40
CA LYS A 43 -7.61 -9.03 4.39
C LYS A 43 -8.31 -8.39 3.19
N ALA A 44 -7.97 -7.15 2.83
CA ALA A 44 -8.51 -6.46 1.67
C ALA A 44 -8.17 -7.19 0.37
N ALA A 45 -6.93 -7.71 0.25
CA ALA A 45 -6.53 -8.53 -0.87
C ALA A 45 -7.44 -9.75 -1.06
N LYS A 46 -7.76 -10.47 0.03
CA LYS A 46 -8.71 -11.61 -0.03
C LYS A 46 -10.11 -11.20 -0.51
N ILE A 47 -10.61 -10.03 -0.08
CA ILE A 47 -11.91 -9.51 -0.53
C ILE A 47 -11.89 -9.23 -2.04
N LEU A 48 -10.82 -8.62 -2.54
CA LEU A 48 -10.65 -8.27 -3.95
C LEU A 48 -10.40 -9.50 -4.83
N GLU A 49 -9.67 -10.49 -4.34
CA GLU A 49 -9.44 -11.78 -5.02
C GLU A 49 -10.76 -12.55 -5.21
N GLN A 50 -11.68 -12.50 -4.24
CA GLN A 50 -13.03 -13.04 -4.38
C GLN A 50 -13.82 -12.35 -5.50
N GLN A 51 -13.49 -11.10 -5.83
CA GLN A 51 -14.02 -10.35 -6.95
C GLN A 51 -13.24 -10.59 -8.26
N LYS A 52 -12.37 -11.60 -8.29
CA LYS A 52 -11.51 -11.98 -9.43
C LYS A 52 -10.53 -10.89 -9.86
N ARG A 53 -10.09 -10.04 -8.92
CA ARG A 53 -9.03 -9.04 -9.12
C ARG A 53 -7.69 -9.61 -8.64
N SER A 54 -6.61 -9.37 -9.37
CA SER A 54 -5.27 -9.72 -8.91
C SER A 54 -4.72 -8.63 -7.98
N VAL A 55 -4.21 -9.03 -6.80
CA VAL A 55 -3.72 -8.10 -5.79
C VAL A 55 -2.30 -8.45 -5.36
N THR A 56 -1.43 -7.44 -5.36
CA THR A 56 -0.12 -7.50 -4.70
C THR A 56 -0.19 -6.70 -3.41
N VAL A 57 0.20 -7.28 -2.28
CA VAL A 57 0.41 -6.54 -1.03
C VAL A 57 1.90 -6.45 -0.76
N ALA A 58 2.36 -5.27 -0.40
CA ALA A 58 3.76 -5.00 -0.05
C ALA A 58 3.85 -4.23 1.27
N ASP A 59 4.81 -4.61 2.10
CA ASP A 59 5.13 -3.94 3.35
C ASP A 59 6.27 -2.94 3.13
N ALA A 60 5.96 -1.65 3.21
CA ALA A 60 6.94 -0.59 3.26
C ALA A 60 7.53 -0.55 4.67
N ARG A 61 8.70 -1.14 4.88
CA ARG A 61 9.35 -1.14 6.21
C ARG A 61 9.84 0.23 6.65
N PHE A 62 10.04 1.14 5.71
CA PHE A 62 10.57 2.48 5.95
C PHE A 62 9.79 3.52 5.16
N ALA A 63 9.36 4.59 5.83
CA ALA A 63 8.90 5.79 5.14
C ALA A 63 10.08 6.61 4.59
N LYS A 64 11.27 6.51 5.22
CA LYS A 64 12.53 7.14 4.78
C LYS A 64 13.75 6.30 5.17
N PRO A 65 14.73 6.10 4.26
CA PRO A 65 14.61 6.35 2.82
C PRO A 65 13.50 5.47 2.21
N LEU A 66 12.85 5.96 1.16
CA LEU A 66 11.86 5.17 0.43
C LEU A 66 12.55 4.03 -0.33
N ASP A 67 11.88 2.88 -0.42
CA ASP A 67 12.22 1.85 -1.40
C ASP A 67 11.70 2.26 -2.79
N GLU A 68 12.45 3.14 -3.45
CA GLU A 68 12.08 3.69 -4.77
C GLU A 68 11.89 2.60 -5.83
N ASP A 69 12.62 1.47 -5.73
CA ASP A 69 12.55 0.38 -6.71
C ASP A 69 11.28 -0.45 -6.53
N LEU A 70 10.89 -0.73 -5.29
CA LEU A 70 9.59 -1.34 -4.99
C LEU A 70 8.45 -0.45 -5.48
N ILE A 71 8.45 0.84 -5.12
CA ILE A 71 7.37 1.76 -5.49
C ILE A 71 7.26 1.88 -7.02
N ARG A 72 8.40 2.01 -7.72
CA ARG A 72 8.44 2.03 -9.19
C ARG A 72 7.84 0.76 -9.78
N SER A 73 8.25 -0.40 -9.26
CA SER A 73 7.75 -1.69 -9.72
C SER A 73 6.24 -1.81 -9.53
N LEU A 74 5.71 -1.41 -8.37
CA LEU A 74 4.28 -1.46 -8.11
C LEU A 74 3.51 -0.54 -9.06
N ALA A 75 3.94 0.72 -9.21
CA ALA A 75 3.28 1.68 -10.08
C ALA A 75 3.35 1.31 -11.58
N GLN A 76 4.40 0.65 -12.04
CA GLN A 76 4.53 0.25 -13.44
C GLN A 76 3.77 -1.04 -13.78
N ASN A 77 3.60 -1.94 -12.80
CA ASN A 77 3.01 -3.26 -13.03
C ASN A 77 1.55 -3.36 -12.57
N HIS A 78 0.94 -2.30 -12.04
CA HIS A 78 -0.45 -2.32 -11.56
C HIS A 78 -1.30 -1.17 -12.10
N THR A 79 -2.60 -1.42 -12.31
CA THR A 79 -3.54 -0.36 -12.72
C THR A 79 -3.83 0.62 -11.59
N THR A 80 -3.80 0.15 -10.34
CA THR A 80 -4.07 0.94 -9.13
C THR A 80 -3.00 0.65 -8.07
N LEU A 81 -2.47 1.71 -7.45
CA LEU A 81 -1.60 1.65 -6.29
C LEU A 81 -2.29 2.36 -5.12
N ILE A 82 -2.56 1.61 -4.05
CA ILE A 82 -3.03 2.15 -2.78
C ILE A 82 -1.86 2.21 -1.82
N THR A 83 -1.60 3.37 -1.23
CA THR A 83 -0.77 3.44 -0.02
C THR A 83 -1.68 3.44 1.20
N ILE A 84 -1.28 2.79 2.29
CA ILE A 84 -2.01 2.87 3.56
C ILE A 84 -1.06 3.08 4.74
N GLU A 85 -1.40 4.00 5.64
CA GLU A 85 -0.67 4.28 6.88
C GLU A 85 -1.61 4.74 8.02
N GLU A 86 -1.08 4.81 9.24
CA GLU A 86 -1.75 5.38 10.43
C GLU A 86 -1.30 6.82 10.72
N GLY A 87 -0.54 7.44 9.81
CA GLY A 87 -0.23 8.87 9.85
C GLY A 87 -1.40 9.73 9.36
N ALA A 88 -1.27 11.05 9.46
CA ALA A 88 -2.20 12.00 8.84
C ALA A 88 -1.69 12.46 7.46
N ILE A 89 -2.40 13.40 6.83
CA ILE A 89 -1.98 14.03 5.58
C ILE A 89 -0.53 14.57 5.67
N GLY A 90 0.25 14.41 4.59
CA GLY A 90 1.67 14.77 4.56
C GLY A 90 2.63 13.64 4.97
N GLY A 91 2.11 12.44 5.27
CA GLY A 91 2.86 11.25 5.66
C GLY A 91 3.48 10.44 4.51
N PHE A 92 3.61 9.14 4.73
CA PHE A 92 4.15 8.16 3.78
C PHE A 92 3.50 8.25 2.39
N GLY A 93 2.17 8.34 2.31
CA GLY A 93 1.47 8.47 1.03
C GLY A 93 1.91 9.70 0.23
N SER A 94 2.14 10.83 0.91
CA SER A 94 2.65 12.05 0.27
C SER A 94 4.09 11.89 -0.22
N PHE A 95 4.95 11.15 0.50
CA PHE A 95 6.31 10.86 0.04
C PHE A 95 6.32 9.98 -1.21
N VAL A 96 5.41 8.99 -1.28
CA VAL A 96 5.22 8.13 -2.45
C VAL A 96 4.76 8.96 -3.65
N LEU A 97 3.76 9.82 -3.47
CA LEU A 97 3.26 10.71 -4.54
C LEU A 97 4.34 11.66 -5.06
N GLU A 98 5.12 12.27 -4.17
CA GLU A 98 6.25 13.13 -4.53
C GLU A 98 7.29 12.35 -5.37
N PHE A 99 7.67 11.15 -4.94
CA PHE A 99 8.58 10.29 -5.69
C PHE A 99 8.05 9.95 -7.08
N LEU A 100 6.79 9.52 -7.18
CA LEU A 100 6.15 9.17 -8.46
C LEU A 100 6.09 10.37 -9.40
N SER A 101 5.77 11.55 -8.88
CA SER A 101 5.78 12.82 -9.63
C SER A 101 7.18 13.11 -10.18
N ARG A 102 8.21 13.11 -9.31
CA ARG A 102 9.61 13.38 -9.68
C ARG A 102 10.17 12.44 -10.75
N LYS A 103 9.64 11.21 -10.84
CA LYS A 103 10.06 10.20 -11.83
C LYS A 103 9.13 10.11 -13.05
N ASN A 104 8.11 10.97 -13.16
CA ASN A 104 7.10 10.93 -14.22
C ASN A 104 6.33 9.60 -14.29
N LEU A 105 5.95 9.06 -13.13
CA LEU A 105 5.29 7.74 -12.99
C LEU A 105 3.80 7.82 -12.60
N LEU A 106 3.20 9.02 -12.51
CA LEU A 106 1.78 9.18 -12.14
C LEU A 106 0.78 8.84 -13.29
N GLY A 107 1.24 8.79 -14.55
CA GLY A 107 0.38 8.64 -15.72
C GLY A 107 -0.26 7.26 -15.97
N PRO A 108 0.43 6.12 -15.76
CA PRO A 108 -0.12 4.80 -16.10
C PRO A 108 -0.90 4.11 -14.96
N CYS A 109 -0.81 4.63 -13.73
CA CYS A 109 -1.34 3.98 -12.54
C CYS A 109 -2.21 4.96 -11.74
N ARG A 110 -3.41 4.55 -11.36
CA ARG A 110 -4.25 5.32 -10.44
C ARG A 110 -3.70 5.18 -9.03
N VAL A 111 -3.22 6.27 -8.45
CA VAL A 111 -2.69 6.27 -7.08
C VAL A 111 -3.75 6.79 -6.11
N LYS A 112 -3.99 6.07 -5.02
CA LYS A 112 -4.83 6.50 -3.89
C LYS A 112 -4.03 6.37 -2.60
N THR A 113 -4.14 7.36 -1.73
CA THR A 113 -3.46 7.35 -0.42
C THR A 113 -4.51 7.31 0.67
N MET A 114 -4.42 6.31 1.54
CA MET A 114 -5.28 6.14 2.73
C MET A 114 -4.46 6.40 3.98
N HIS A 115 -4.95 7.28 4.84
CA HIS A 115 -4.30 7.72 6.06
C HIS A 115 -5.37 8.21 7.03
N LEU A 116 -5.03 8.47 8.29
CA LEU A 116 -5.97 9.07 9.23
C LEU A 116 -6.43 10.45 8.71
N PRO A 117 -7.69 10.84 8.94
CA PRO A 117 -8.17 12.15 8.56
C PRO A 117 -7.48 13.24 9.40
N ASP A 118 -7.35 14.43 8.83
CA ASP A 118 -6.69 15.59 9.47
C ASP A 118 -7.61 16.29 10.49
N ILE A 119 -8.02 15.51 11.49
CA ILE A 119 -8.88 15.93 12.60
C ILE A 119 -8.41 15.23 13.88
N PHE A 120 -8.74 15.80 15.04
CA PHE A 120 -8.56 15.10 16.30
C PHE A 120 -9.51 13.89 16.36
N GLN A 121 -8.96 12.73 16.70
CA GLN A 121 -9.72 11.51 16.92
C GLN A 121 -10.25 11.47 18.35
N ASP A 122 -11.54 11.17 18.51
CA ASP A 122 -12.14 10.97 19.82
C ASP A 122 -11.62 9.68 20.46
N HIS A 123 -11.76 9.58 21.79
CA HIS A 123 -11.36 8.38 22.49
C HIS A 123 -12.33 7.24 22.18
N HIS A 124 -11.85 6.24 21.46
CA HIS A 124 -12.57 5.00 21.21
C HIS A 124 -11.60 3.81 21.28
N THR A 125 -12.13 2.60 21.14
CA THR A 125 -11.27 1.44 20.84
C THR A 125 -10.57 1.65 19.50
N PRO A 126 -9.33 1.14 19.31
CA PRO A 126 -8.64 1.29 18.04
C PRO A 126 -9.45 0.78 16.84
N ALA A 127 -10.19 -0.32 17.00
CA ALA A 127 -10.99 -0.91 15.92
C ALA A 127 -12.04 0.08 15.38
N ASP A 128 -12.74 0.77 16.27
CA ASP A 128 -13.76 1.74 15.89
C ASP A 128 -13.14 3.02 15.32
N GLN A 129 -12.00 3.47 15.87
CA GLN A 129 -11.26 4.61 15.28
C GLN A 129 -10.85 4.33 13.82
N TYR A 130 -10.39 3.11 13.52
CA TYR A 130 -10.04 2.74 12.14
C TYR A 130 -11.26 2.55 11.24
N GLU A 131 -12.39 2.15 11.81
CA GLU A 131 -13.65 2.06 11.08
C GLU A 131 -14.14 3.46 10.69
N GLU A 132 -14.14 4.40 11.63
CA GLU A 132 -14.49 5.81 11.41
C GLU A 132 -13.52 6.52 10.46
N ALA A 133 -12.23 6.21 10.55
CA ALA A 133 -11.20 6.74 9.66
C ALA A 133 -11.15 6.06 8.28
N GLU A 134 -12.03 5.09 8.02
CA GLU A 134 -12.07 4.33 6.76
C GLU A 134 -10.76 3.57 6.43
N LEU A 135 -10.08 3.01 7.45
CA LEU A 135 -8.79 2.31 7.33
C LEU A 135 -8.88 0.78 7.56
N THR A 136 -10.09 0.22 7.51
CA THR A 136 -10.31 -1.24 7.61
C THR A 136 -10.29 -1.93 6.24
N ALA A 137 -10.16 -3.26 6.22
CA ALA A 137 -10.03 -4.05 4.99
C ALA A 137 -11.12 -3.79 3.95
N LYS A 138 -12.36 -3.55 4.38
CA LYS A 138 -13.48 -3.23 3.48
C LYS A 138 -13.30 -1.88 2.79
N HIS A 139 -12.75 -0.90 3.49
CA HIS A 139 -12.50 0.43 2.96
C HIS A 139 -11.32 0.40 1.98
N ILE A 140 -10.27 -0.36 2.30
CA ILE A 140 -9.13 -0.59 1.38
C ILE A 140 -9.62 -1.23 0.07
N ALA A 141 -10.47 -2.27 0.18
CA ALA A 141 -11.04 -2.92 -1.00
C ALA A 141 -11.92 -1.96 -1.82
N ALA A 142 -12.76 -1.15 -1.17
CA ALA A 142 -13.60 -0.15 -1.84
C ALA A 142 -12.75 0.93 -2.53
N ALA A 143 -11.63 1.35 -1.93
CA ALA A 143 -10.71 2.29 -2.55
C ALA A 143 -10.05 1.69 -3.82
N ALA A 144 -9.96 0.38 -3.97
CA ALA A 144 -9.30 -0.24 -5.13
C ALA A 144 -10.15 -0.26 -6.41
N THR A 145 -11.46 -0.04 -6.29
CA THR A 145 -12.39 0.09 -7.42
C THR A 145 -12.45 1.52 -7.97
#